data_AF-A0AA39J5C4-F1
#
_entry.id   AF-A0AA39J5C4-F1
#
_cell.length_a   1.000
_cell.length_b   1.000
_cell.length_c   1.000
_cell.angle_alpha   90.00
_cell.angle_beta   90.00
_cell.angle_gamma   90.00
#
_symmetry.space_group_name_H-M   'P 1'
#
loop_
_entity.id
_entity.type
_entity.pdbx_description
1 polymer ?
#
loop_
_entity_poly.entity_id
_entity_poly.type
_entity_poly.pdbx_seq_one_letter_code
_entity_poly.pdbx_strand_id
1 'polypeptide(L)'
;MMELAEQYILKHLTMSLRNMENSEYIGIPNKQIIQAMVARFHSRKQKSTLKWVKGHNGHVGNEIANHLANEGVWWDTVDDINLEVDPTLKDMFGKRPTEAALWRLFQHRDINRNTRYFLWMAMHEAYRVGAKWLHFVPKYHECAYCKHCYGELESMEHILTACLSPGQKEIWELTKTLLEQRNIPVTH
;
A
#
# COMPACT_ATOMS: atom_id res chain seq x y z
N MET A 1 -8.18 13.58 16.04
CA MET A 1 -7.17 12.70 16.66
C MET A 1 -7.91 11.65 17.46
N MET A 2 -7.63 10.37 17.25
CA MET A 2 -8.24 9.27 18.00
C MET A 2 -7.21 8.76 19.01
N GLU A 3 -7.61 8.70 20.28
CA GLU A 3 -6.77 8.19 21.36
C GLU A 3 -7.09 6.71 21.57
N LEU A 4 -6.05 5.87 21.61
CA LEU A 4 -6.16 4.43 21.81
C LEU A 4 -5.25 4.00 22.95
N ALA A 5 -5.79 3.24 23.90
CA ALA A 5 -5.00 2.64 24.99
C ALA A 5 -4.43 1.26 24.63
N GLU A 6 -5.05 0.57 23.68
CA GLU A 6 -4.70 -0.81 23.35
C GLU A 6 -3.52 -0.89 22.37
N GLN A 7 -2.37 -1.33 22.89
CA GLN A 7 -1.12 -1.42 22.11
C GLN A 7 -1.21 -2.43 20.97
N TYR A 8 -1.96 -3.52 21.16
CA TYR A 8 -2.17 -4.54 20.15
C TYR A 8 -2.81 -3.95 18.89
N ILE A 9 -3.97 -3.29 19.05
CA ILE A 9 -4.71 -2.67 17.94
C ILE A 9 -3.88 -1.56 17.30
N LEU A 10 -3.22 -0.72 18.09
CA LEU A 10 -2.38 0.34 17.55
C LEU A 10 -1.25 -0.21 16.68
N LYS A 11 -0.55 -1.26 17.14
CA LYS A 11 0.52 -1.91 16.37
C LYS A 11 0.01 -2.48 15.05
N HIS A 12 -1.20 -3.04 15.06
CA HIS A 12 -1.86 -3.59 13.88
C HIS A 12 -2.36 -2.52 12.90
N LEU A 13 -2.77 -1.35 13.37
CA LEU A 13 -3.20 -0.23 12.53
C LEU A 13 -2.05 0.69 12.07
N THR A 14 -0.83 0.49 12.56
CA THR A 14 0.32 1.35 12.25
C THR A 14 1.51 0.55 11.70
N MET A 15 2.32 -0.04 12.58
CA MET A 15 3.62 -0.60 12.23
C MET A 15 3.54 -1.93 11.48
N SER A 16 2.57 -2.77 11.84
CA SER A 16 2.43 -4.11 11.25
C SER A 16 1.38 -4.19 10.15
N LEU A 17 0.68 -3.08 9.86
CA LEU A 17 -0.40 -3.03 8.87
C LEU A 17 0.05 -3.57 7.52
N ARG A 18 1.15 -3.02 6.99
CA ARG A 18 1.71 -3.41 5.70
C ARG A 18 2.10 -4.89 5.64
N ASN A 19 2.66 -5.42 6.73
CA ASN A 19 3.06 -6.83 6.78
C ASN A 19 1.86 -7.76 6.85
N MET A 20 0.80 -7.37 7.55
CA MET A 20 -0.45 -8.14 7.59
C MET A 20 -1.19 -8.11 6.26
N GLU A 21 -1.25 -6.97 5.58
CA GLU A 21 -1.83 -6.87 4.23
C GLU A 21 -1.07 -7.78 3.25
N ASN A 22 0.26 -7.76 3.32
CA ASN A 22 1.12 -8.61 2.50
C ASN A 22 0.98 -10.12 2.80
N SER A 23 0.55 -10.49 4.01
CA SER A 23 0.32 -11.88 4.40
C SER A 23 -1.14 -12.31 4.26
N GLU A 24 -2.00 -11.48 3.67
CA GLU A 24 -3.46 -11.69 3.63
C GLU A 24 -4.05 -11.98 5.02
N TYR A 25 -3.43 -11.40 6.07
CA TYR A 25 -3.79 -11.61 7.47
C TYR A 25 -3.76 -13.10 7.88
N ILE A 26 -3.00 -13.95 7.17
CA ILE A 26 -2.83 -15.35 7.52
C ILE A 26 -2.17 -15.44 8.90
N GLY A 27 -2.78 -16.22 9.79
CA GLY A 27 -2.30 -16.41 11.17
C GLY A 27 -2.56 -15.23 12.11
N ILE A 28 -3.28 -14.19 11.66
CA ILE A 28 -3.65 -13.05 12.51
C ILE A 28 -4.98 -13.36 13.22
N PRO A 29 -5.00 -13.43 14.57
CA PRO A 29 -6.24 -13.55 15.33
C PRO A 29 -7.16 -12.35 15.06
N ASN A 30 -8.48 -12.56 15.10
CA ASN A 30 -9.48 -11.50 14.91
C ASN A 30 -9.36 -10.73 13.58
N LYS A 31 -8.78 -11.36 12.54
CA LYS A 31 -8.51 -10.72 11.24
C LYS A 31 -9.72 -10.01 10.63
N GLN A 32 -10.93 -10.54 10.79
CA GLN A 32 -12.15 -9.94 10.25
C GLN A 32 -12.43 -8.55 10.86
N ILE A 33 -12.22 -8.40 12.17
CA ILE A 33 -12.39 -7.12 12.87
C ILE A 33 -11.30 -6.14 12.45
N ILE A 34 -10.05 -6.60 12.37
CA ILE A 34 -8.92 -5.77 11.94
C ILE A 34 -9.10 -5.29 10.49
N GLN A 35 -9.53 -6.17 9.58
CA GLN A 35 -9.82 -5.84 8.18
C GLN A 35 -10.94 -4.82 8.07
N ALA A 36 -12.03 -4.99 8.82
CA ALA A 36 -13.13 -4.03 8.85
C ALA A 36 -12.67 -2.65 9.38
N MET A 37 -11.84 -2.62 10.42
CA MET A 37 -11.25 -1.38 10.93
C MET A 37 -10.37 -0.69 9.88
N VAL A 38 -9.45 -1.42 9.25
CA VAL A 38 -8.54 -0.87 8.22
C VAL A 38 -9.33 -0.32 7.04
N ALA A 39 -10.31 -1.07 6.53
CA ALA A 39 -11.18 -0.63 5.45
C ALA A 39 -11.91 0.68 5.78
N ARG A 40 -12.44 0.80 7.00
CA ARG A 40 -13.07 2.03 7.49
C ARG A 40 -12.08 3.17 7.64
N PHE A 41 -10.83 2.93 8.02
CA PHE A 41 -9.81 3.99 8.05
C PHE A 41 -9.44 4.46 6.64
N HIS A 42 -9.34 3.55 5.67
CA HIS A 42 -9.06 3.88 4.27
C HIS A 42 -10.21 4.62 3.58
N SER A 43 -11.47 4.34 3.92
CA SER A 43 -12.62 5.02 3.32
C SER A 43 -12.86 6.44 3.85
N ARG A 44 -12.12 6.89 4.88
CA ARG A 44 -12.27 8.23 5.45
C ARG A 44 -11.68 9.29 4.52
N LYS A 45 -12.51 10.28 4.17
CA LYS A 45 -12.11 11.46 3.37
C LYS A 45 -11.10 12.38 4.08
N GLN A 46 -11.01 12.30 5.41
CA GLN A 46 -10.11 13.14 6.21
C GLN A 46 -9.00 12.32 6.87
N LYS A 47 -7.81 12.93 6.95
CA LYS A 47 -6.63 12.34 7.59
C LYS A 47 -6.95 11.97 9.04
N SER A 48 -6.77 10.70 9.37
CA SER A 48 -6.92 10.21 10.74
C SER A 48 -5.55 10.14 11.42
N THR A 49 -5.45 10.70 12.62
CA THR A 49 -4.26 10.59 13.46
C THR A 49 -4.56 9.73 14.68
N LEU A 50 -3.73 8.73 14.92
CA LEU A 50 -3.81 7.87 16.09
C LEU A 50 -2.76 8.31 17.12
N LYS A 51 -3.16 8.39 18.38
CA LYS A 51 -2.28 8.69 19.50
C LYS A 51 -2.41 7.59 20.53
N TRP A 52 -1.29 6.98 20.89
CA TRP A 52 -1.25 6.07 22.02
C TRP A 52 -1.36 6.85 23.33
N VAL A 53 -2.23 6.39 24.22
CA VAL A 53 -2.31 6.88 25.60
C VAL A 53 -2.10 5.72 26.56
N LYS A 54 -1.27 5.91 27.59
CA LYS A 54 -1.05 4.87 28.60
C LYS A 54 -2.33 4.69 29.43
N GLY A 55 -2.74 3.44 29.65
CA GLY A 55 -3.85 3.11 30.55
C GLY A 55 -3.60 3.62 31.97
N HIS A 56 -4.66 4.10 32.63
CA HIS A 56 -4.67 4.56 34.03
C HIS A 56 -3.75 5.76 34.35
N ASN A 57 -3.61 6.71 33.43
CA ASN A 57 -2.75 7.89 33.62
C ASN A 57 -3.53 9.22 33.76
N GLY A 58 -4.79 9.19 34.23
CA GLY A 58 -5.59 10.42 34.43
C GLY A 58 -6.20 11.01 33.16
N HIS A 59 -6.14 10.30 32.02
CA HIS A 59 -6.73 10.77 30.78
C HIS A 59 -8.25 10.58 30.81
N VAL A 60 -8.99 11.67 31.04
CA VAL A 60 -10.45 11.69 31.19
C VAL A 60 -11.18 10.89 30.10
N GLY A 61 -10.82 11.08 28.82
CA GLY A 61 -11.45 10.35 27.72
C GLY A 61 -11.23 8.83 27.76
N ASN A 62 -10.06 8.40 28.22
CA ASN A 62 -9.73 6.98 28.37
C ASN A 62 -10.39 6.37 29.60
N GLU A 63 -10.51 7.13 30.70
CA GLU A 63 -11.19 6.69 31.92
C GLU A 63 -12.70 6.54 31.70
N ILE A 64 -13.33 7.47 30.98
CA ILE A 64 -14.72 7.35 30.57
C ILE A 64 -14.92 6.14 29.66
N ALA A 65 -14.05 5.94 28.66
CA ALA A 65 -14.13 4.77 27.78
C ALA A 65 -14.00 3.45 28.55
N ASN A 66 -13.08 3.36 29.52
CA ASN A 66 -12.92 2.20 30.39
C ASN A 66 -14.13 1.96 31.29
N HIS A 67 -14.72 3.03 31.84
CA HIS A 67 -15.92 2.93 32.66
C HIS A 67 -17.10 2.38 31.83
N LEU A 68 -17.36 2.96 30.65
CA LEU A 68 -18.42 2.49 29.75
C LEU A 68 -18.19 1.05 29.27
N ALA A 69 -16.95 0.67 28.95
CA ALA A 69 -16.63 -0.70 28.58
C ALA A 69 -16.89 -1.70 29.73
N ASN A 70 -16.60 -1.31 30.98
CA ASN A 70 -16.87 -2.14 32.16
C ASN A 70 -18.38 -2.25 32.47
N GLU A 71 -19.15 -1.20 32.25
CA GLU A 71 -20.61 -1.25 32.40
C GLU A 71 -21.25 -2.13 31.31
N GLY A 72 -20.71 -2.08 30.09
CA GLY A 72 -21.18 -2.88 28.95
C GLY A 72 -20.98 -4.40 29.11
N VAL A 73 -20.11 -4.86 30.02
CA VAL A 73 -19.92 -6.29 30.31
C VAL A 73 -21.20 -6.96 30.81
N TRP A 74 -22.10 -6.18 31.41
CA TRP A 74 -23.34 -6.66 32.02
C TRP A 74 -24.56 -6.50 31.13
N TRP A 75 -24.40 -6.04 29.88
CA TRP A 75 -25.51 -5.87 28.96
C TRP A 75 -25.80 -7.17 28.20
N ASP A 76 -27.07 -7.60 28.22
CA ASP A 76 -27.55 -8.79 27.49
C ASP A 76 -27.71 -8.53 25.98
N THR A 77 -27.46 -7.30 25.53
CA THR A 77 -27.53 -6.88 24.13
C THR A 77 -26.13 -6.69 23.56
N VAL A 78 -25.82 -7.40 22.47
CA VAL A 78 -24.60 -7.15 21.68
C VAL A 78 -24.86 -6.06 20.67
N ASP A 79 -23.94 -5.10 20.56
CA ASP A 79 -23.95 -4.16 19.44
C ASP A 79 -23.61 -4.90 18.15
N ASP A 80 -24.45 -4.73 17.12
CA ASP A 80 -24.21 -5.35 15.82
C ASP A 80 -23.12 -4.56 15.07
N ILE A 81 -21.86 -5.00 15.24
CA ILE A 81 -20.73 -4.40 14.55
C ILE A 81 -20.75 -4.89 13.11
N ASN A 82 -21.14 -4.03 12.17
CA ASN A 82 -21.06 -4.35 10.75
C ASN A 82 -19.59 -4.57 10.30
N LEU A 83 -19.21 -5.83 10.14
CA LEU A 83 -17.88 -6.25 9.66
C LEU A 83 -17.80 -6.37 8.13
N GLU A 84 -18.85 -6.03 7.39
CA GLU A 84 -18.83 -6.04 5.94
C GLU A 84 -17.85 -4.99 5.42
N VAL A 85 -16.87 -5.48 4.68
CA VAL A 85 -15.94 -4.65 3.91
C VAL A 85 -16.54 -4.47 2.52
N ASP A 86 -16.73 -3.22 2.11
CA ASP A 86 -17.20 -2.84 0.77
C ASP A 86 -16.47 -3.66 -0.30
N PRO A 87 -17.18 -4.33 -1.24
CA PRO A 87 -16.56 -5.10 -2.30
C PRO A 87 -15.55 -4.32 -3.14
N THR A 88 -15.74 -3.02 -3.34
CA THR A 88 -14.80 -2.15 -4.04
C THR A 88 -13.50 -1.95 -3.26
N LEU A 89 -13.55 -2.03 -1.92
CA LEU A 89 -12.38 -2.07 -1.06
C LEU A 89 -11.73 -3.46 -1.05
N LYS A 90 -12.50 -4.56 -1.21
CA LYS A 90 -11.92 -5.90 -1.41
C LYS A 90 -11.04 -5.97 -2.65
N ASP A 91 -11.36 -5.22 -3.71
CA ASP A 91 -10.53 -5.09 -4.91
C ASP A 91 -9.30 -4.18 -4.70
N MET A 92 -9.37 -3.18 -3.80
CA MET A 92 -8.16 -2.48 -3.33
C MET A 92 -7.24 -3.40 -2.50
N PHE A 93 -7.81 -4.41 -1.84
CA PHE A 93 -7.09 -5.54 -1.24
C PHE A 93 -6.76 -6.66 -2.27
N GLY A 94 -7.09 -6.46 -3.56
CA GLY A 94 -7.07 -7.45 -4.64
C GLY A 94 -5.73 -7.62 -5.38
N LYS A 95 -4.66 -7.86 -4.60
CA LYS A 95 -3.30 -8.30 -4.99
C LYS A 95 -2.28 -7.19 -5.32
N ARG A 96 -1.65 -6.68 -4.25
CA ARG A 96 -0.19 -6.53 -4.31
C ARG A 96 0.42 -7.94 -4.19
N PRO A 97 1.27 -8.38 -5.12
CA PRO A 97 1.85 -9.70 -5.01
C PRO A 97 2.69 -9.75 -3.72
N THR A 98 2.53 -10.81 -2.92
CA THR A 98 3.37 -11.02 -1.73
C THR A 98 4.83 -11.03 -2.14
N GLU A 99 5.77 -10.70 -1.24
CA GLU A 99 7.19 -10.71 -1.60
C GLU A 99 7.61 -12.07 -2.17
N ALA A 100 7.13 -13.16 -1.59
CA ALA A 100 7.33 -14.52 -2.10
C ALA A 100 6.67 -14.74 -3.49
N ALA A 101 5.52 -14.15 -3.76
CA ALA A 101 4.88 -14.20 -5.07
C ALA A 101 5.63 -13.36 -6.12
N LEU A 102 6.14 -12.18 -5.75
CA LEU A 102 7.06 -11.38 -6.60
C LEU A 102 8.31 -12.21 -6.93
N TRP A 103 8.92 -12.82 -5.92
CA TRP A 103 10.09 -13.69 -6.11
C TRP A 103 9.80 -14.90 -7.01
N ARG A 104 8.63 -15.54 -6.88
CA ARG A 104 8.21 -16.64 -7.77
C ARG A 104 7.92 -16.16 -9.19
N LEU A 105 7.29 -15.00 -9.36
CA LEU A 105 7.06 -14.36 -10.66
C LEU A 105 8.39 -14.12 -11.38
N PHE A 106 9.39 -13.56 -10.67
CA PHE A 106 10.71 -13.35 -11.25
C PHE A 106 11.40 -14.65 -11.64
N GLN A 107 11.22 -15.71 -10.86
CA GLN A 107 11.79 -17.02 -11.16
C GLN A 107 10.99 -17.83 -12.20
N HIS A 108 9.93 -17.26 -12.78
CA HIS A 108 9.16 -17.93 -13.82
C HIS A 108 10.05 -18.24 -15.03
N ARG A 109 9.87 -19.44 -15.60
CA ARG A 109 10.69 -19.94 -16.72
C ARG A 109 10.61 -19.05 -17.97
N ASP A 110 9.51 -18.34 -18.13
CA ASP A 110 9.27 -17.45 -19.27
C ASP A 110 10.00 -16.10 -19.14
N ILE A 111 10.54 -15.78 -17.96
CA ILE A 111 11.32 -14.57 -17.74
C ILE A 111 12.81 -14.89 -17.91
N ASN A 112 13.40 -14.36 -18.98
CA ASN A 112 14.83 -14.52 -19.24
C ASN A 112 15.69 -13.82 -18.17
N ARG A 113 16.97 -14.20 -18.09
CA ARG A 113 17.91 -13.70 -17.08
C ARG A 113 18.06 -12.17 -17.07
N ASN A 114 18.10 -11.54 -18.25
CA ASN A 114 18.31 -10.11 -18.37
C ASN A 114 17.09 -9.32 -17.86
N THR A 115 15.88 -9.78 -18.21
CA THR A 115 14.63 -9.21 -17.68
C THR A 115 14.55 -9.37 -16.17
N ARG A 116 14.95 -10.52 -15.63
CA ARG A 116 15.02 -10.78 -14.19
C ARG A 116 15.93 -9.81 -13.45
N TYR A 117 17.12 -9.56 -14.02
CA TYR A 117 18.10 -8.62 -13.48
C TYR A 117 17.56 -7.19 -13.49
N PHE A 118 16.94 -6.77 -14.58
CA PHE A 118 16.30 -5.45 -14.68
C PHE A 118 15.22 -5.26 -13.61
N LEU A 119 14.30 -6.22 -13.47
CA LEU A 119 13.21 -6.15 -12.49
C LEU A 119 13.74 -6.10 -11.05
N TRP A 120 14.78 -6.87 -10.75
CA TRP A 120 15.46 -6.83 -9.45
C TRP A 120 16.04 -5.43 -9.17
N MET A 121 16.77 -4.86 -10.13
CA MET A 121 17.37 -3.54 -10.00
C MET A 121 16.32 -2.43 -9.84
N ALA A 122 15.19 -2.52 -10.55
CA ALA A 122 14.07 -1.58 -10.45
C ALA A 122 13.39 -1.63 -9.08
N MET A 123 13.10 -2.84 -8.58
CA MET A 123 12.43 -3.05 -7.30
C MET A 123 13.28 -2.60 -6.11
N HIS A 124 14.58 -2.88 -6.14
CA HIS A 124 15.51 -2.48 -5.09
C HIS A 124 16.00 -1.03 -5.23
N GLU A 125 15.38 -0.25 -6.12
CA GLU A 125 15.78 1.12 -6.44
C GLU A 125 17.29 1.25 -6.71
N ALA A 126 17.90 0.20 -7.26
CA ALA A 126 19.33 0.14 -7.51
C ALA A 126 19.72 1.02 -8.70
N TYR A 127 18.75 1.35 -9.57
CA TYR A 127 18.89 2.44 -10.52
C TYR A 127 18.90 3.78 -9.79
N ARG A 128 19.95 4.56 -10.03
CA ARG A 128 20.04 5.94 -9.53
C ARG A 128 19.15 6.82 -10.37
N VAL A 129 17.91 7.00 -9.93
CA VAL A 129 16.88 7.81 -10.58
C VAL A 129 16.15 8.66 -9.54
N GLY A 130 15.49 9.74 -10.00
CA GLY A 130 14.68 10.62 -9.16
C GLY A 130 15.46 11.26 -8.02
N ALA A 131 14.81 11.34 -6.85
CA ALA A 131 15.33 12.03 -5.66
C ALA A 131 16.72 11.56 -5.18
N LYS A 132 17.18 10.37 -5.58
CA LYS A 132 18.53 9.89 -5.24
C LYS A 132 19.63 10.81 -5.76
N TRP A 133 19.41 11.49 -6.88
CA TRP A 133 20.36 12.47 -7.43
C TRP A 133 20.53 13.71 -6.55
N LEU A 134 19.51 14.05 -5.74
CA LEU A 134 19.53 15.22 -4.85
C LEU A 134 20.47 15.05 -3.65
N HIS A 135 20.84 13.80 -3.32
CA HIS A 135 21.79 13.52 -2.25
C HIS A 135 23.25 13.78 -2.66
N PHE A 136 23.51 14.01 -3.95
CA PHE A 136 24.84 14.34 -4.46
C PHE A 136 25.05 15.86 -4.52
N VAL A 137 26.28 16.26 -4.85
CA VAL A 137 26.62 17.66 -5.05
C VAL A 137 25.72 18.33 -6.12
N PRO A 138 25.41 19.63 -5.99
CA PRO A 138 24.37 20.31 -6.78
C PRO A 138 24.45 20.14 -8.30
N LYS A 139 25.66 19.97 -8.85
CA LYS A 139 25.88 19.73 -10.29
C LYS A 139 25.16 18.50 -10.85
N TYR A 140 24.70 17.57 -10.00
CA TYR A 140 23.96 16.38 -10.42
C TYR A 140 22.45 16.48 -10.15
N HIS A 141 21.95 17.57 -9.55
CA HIS A 141 20.54 17.69 -9.18
C HIS A 141 19.63 17.73 -10.39
N GLU A 142 20.09 18.25 -11.52
CA GLU A 142 19.33 18.23 -12.78
C GLU A 142 19.00 16.81 -13.26
N CYS A 143 19.81 15.81 -12.90
CA CYS A 143 19.54 14.40 -13.21
C CYS A 143 18.38 13.80 -12.39
N ALA A 144 17.92 14.50 -11.34
CA ALA A 144 16.77 14.06 -10.56
C ALA A 144 15.43 14.26 -11.30
N TYR A 145 15.43 15.09 -12.33
CA TYR A 145 14.21 15.62 -12.93
C TYR A 145 14.09 15.25 -14.41
N CYS A 146 12.86 14.97 -14.83
CA CYS A 146 12.57 14.61 -16.20
C CYS A 146 12.59 15.87 -17.09
N LYS A 147 13.32 15.79 -18.19
CA LYS A 147 13.41 16.88 -19.19
C LYS A 147 12.16 17.02 -20.06
N HIS A 148 11.31 16.00 -20.08
CA HIS A 148 10.11 15.94 -20.92
C HIS A 148 8.83 16.31 -20.16
N CYS A 149 8.84 16.23 -18.83
CA CYS A 149 7.65 16.39 -17.98
C CYS A 149 7.76 17.61 -17.07
N TYR A 150 8.23 18.74 -17.61
CA TYR A 150 8.27 20.05 -16.95
C TYR A 150 8.91 20.06 -15.55
N GLY A 151 9.94 19.22 -15.33
CA GLY A 151 10.67 19.19 -14.06
C GLY A 151 10.07 18.27 -12.98
N GLU A 152 9.18 17.35 -13.34
CA GLU A 152 8.79 16.27 -12.43
C GLU A 152 9.98 15.39 -12.03
N LEU A 153 9.94 14.79 -10.83
CA LEU A 153 10.95 13.84 -10.39
C LEU A 153 10.94 12.61 -11.31
N GLU A 154 12.10 12.29 -11.88
CA GLU A 154 12.28 11.16 -12.79
C GLU A 154 12.44 9.85 -12.00
N SER A 155 11.37 9.43 -11.31
CA SER A 155 11.34 8.15 -10.59
C SER A 155 11.16 6.96 -11.55
N MET A 156 11.42 5.73 -11.09
CA MET A 156 11.14 4.54 -11.89
C MET A 156 9.65 4.41 -12.25
N GLU A 157 8.77 4.81 -11.33
CA GLU A 157 7.32 4.90 -11.61
C GLU A 157 7.03 5.93 -12.70
N HIS A 158 7.60 7.13 -12.60
CA HIS A 158 7.45 8.15 -13.63
C HIS A 158 7.93 7.65 -15.00
N ILE A 159 9.15 7.10 -15.07
CA ILE A 159 9.75 6.57 -16.30
C ILE A 159 8.86 5.51 -16.95
N LEU A 160 8.29 4.59 -16.16
CA LEU A 160 7.57 3.43 -16.68
C LEU A 160 6.09 3.69 -16.97
N THR A 161 5.42 4.57 -16.22
CA THR A 161 3.95 4.67 -16.28
C THR A 161 3.38 6.07 -16.45
N ALA A 162 4.16 7.14 -16.24
CA ALA A 162 3.62 8.50 -16.24
C ALA A 162 4.32 9.48 -17.20
N CYS A 163 5.53 9.16 -17.67
CA CYS A 163 6.34 10.07 -18.48
C CYS A 163 5.72 10.33 -19.86
N LEU A 164 5.68 11.61 -20.25
CA LEU A 164 5.18 12.10 -21.54
C LEU A 164 6.13 11.84 -22.72
N SER A 165 7.30 11.24 -22.47
CA SER A 165 8.21 10.86 -23.54
C SER A 165 7.52 9.94 -24.56
N PRO A 166 7.80 10.07 -25.87
CA PRO A 166 7.10 9.34 -26.92
C PRO A 166 7.26 7.81 -26.82
N GLY A 167 8.31 7.33 -26.14
CA GLY A 167 8.61 5.90 -26.01
C GLY A 167 7.52 5.08 -25.31
N GLN A 168 6.82 5.64 -24.31
CA GLN A 168 5.71 4.90 -23.68
C GLN A 168 4.57 4.64 -24.66
N LYS A 169 4.21 5.67 -25.45
CA LYS A 169 3.17 5.55 -26.46
C LYS A 169 3.51 4.48 -27.48
N GLU A 170 4.75 4.47 -27.98
CA GLU A 170 5.21 3.46 -28.93
C GLU A 170 5.15 2.03 -28.36
N ILE A 171 5.60 1.83 -27.12
CA ILE A 171 5.54 0.53 -26.45
C ILE A 171 4.09 0.05 -26.28
N TRP A 172 3.18 0.95 -25.91
CA TRP A 172 1.77 0.60 -25.76
C TRP A 172 1.11 0.23 -27.09
N GLU A 173 1.41 0.94 -28.18
CA GLU A 173 0.91 0.59 -29.52
C GLU A 173 1.46 -0.76 -30.01
N LEU A 174 2.75 -1.04 -29.77
CA LEU A 174 3.33 -2.36 -30.05
C LEU A 174 2.67 -3.47 -29.21
N THR A 175 2.40 -3.19 -27.94
CA THR A 175 1.74 -4.14 -27.03
C THR A 175 0.33 -4.45 -27.49
N LYS A 176 -0.47 -3.44 -27.87
CA LYS A 176 -1.82 -3.63 -28.44
C LYS A 176 -1.78 -4.51 -29.68
N THR A 177 -0.89 -4.19 -30.62
CA THR A 177 -0.70 -4.96 -31.87
C THR A 177 -0.41 -6.43 -31.58
N LEU A 178 0.46 -6.73 -30.61
CA LEU A 178 0.80 -8.09 -30.21
C LEU A 178 -0.38 -8.84 -29.57
N LEU A 179 -1.19 -8.15 -28.75
CA LEU A 179 -2.35 -8.75 -28.09
C LEU A 179 -3.46 -9.08 -29.11
N GLU A 180 -3.69 -8.19 -30.08
CA GLU A 180 -4.61 -8.41 -31.19
C GLU A 180 -4.20 -9.62 -32.03
N GLN A 181 -2.92 -9.76 -32.37
CA GLN A 181 -2.39 -10.94 -33.07
C GLN A 181 -2.61 -12.26 -32.30
N ARG A 182 -2.80 -12.19 -30.98
CA ARG A 182 -3.04 -13.34 -30.11
C ARG A 182 -4.51 -13.52 -29.74
N ASN A 183 -5.42 -12.72 -30.29
CA ASN A 183 -6.86 -12.68 -29.95
C ASN A 183 -7.11 -12.44 -28.45
N ILE A 184 -6.27 -11.65 -27.79
CA ILE A 184 -6.44 -11.26 -26.38
C ILE A 184 -7.14 -9.90 -26.35
N PRO A 185 -8.31 -9.75 -25.69
CA PRO A 185 -9.03 -8.50 -25.66
C PRO A 185 -8.26 -7.43 -24.89
N VAL A 186 -8.10 -6.24 -25.50
CA VAL A 186 -7.54 -5.06 -24.85
C VAL A 186 -8.70 -4.26 -24.27
N THR A 187 -8.91 -4.33 -22.96
CA THR A 187 -9.91 -3.49 -22.28
C THR A 187 -9.34 -2.09 -22.05
N HIS A 188 -10.13 -1.08 -22.44
CA HIS A 188 -9.85 0.34 -22.22
C HIS A 188 -10.06 0.77 -20.76
#